data_AF-A0A0L8FL02-F1
#
_entry.id   AF-A0A0L8FL02-F1
#
_cell.length_a   1.000
_cell.length_b   1.000
_cell.length_c   1.000
_cell.angle_alpha   90.00
_cell.angle_beta   90.00
_cell.angle_gamma   90.00
#
_symmetry.space_group_name_H-M   'P 1'
#
loop_
_entity.id
_entity.type
_entity.pdbx_description
1 polymer ?
#
loop_
_entity_poly.entity_id
_entity_poly.type
_entity_poly.pdbx_seq_one_letter_code
_entity_poly.pdbx_strand_id
1 'polypeptide(L)'
;GLLSAVLEVYFKGKVSDIKIIPISISYSRILEEKLYAYELLGVPKPKESTYGLFKARGVLFEDYGNIHVHIGEAISVSSFSENIINREIHNLLPRYISSVSLGEQKLIMRLSYQILLCQQKYFVVSPWSMIAAVLMQNKEGISFKQLVKQVEWLKRQASNLGAYIDWPGMENFSF
;
A
#
# COMPACT_ATOMS: atom_id res chain seq x y z
N GLY A 1 -9.82 11.04 4.42
CA GLY A 1 -8.90 11.56 5.44
C GLY A 1 -7.78 12.35 4.79
N LEU A 2 -6.59 11.77 4.66
CA LEU A 2 -5.40 12.49 4.18
C LEU A 2 -5.49 12.93 2.71
N LEU A 3 -5.82 12.01 1.79
CA LEU A 3 -5.90 12.33 0.36
C LEU A 3 -6.88 13.48 0.08
N SER A 4 -8.03 13.46 0.75
CA SER A 4 -9.01 14.55 0.65
C SER A 4 -8.45 15.89 1.11
N ALA A 5 -7.71 15.93 2.23
CA ALA A 5 -7.11 17.16 2.75
C ALA A 5 -6.04 17.73 1.79
N VAL A 6 -5.24 16.85 1.18
CA VAL A 6 -4.25 17.25 0.17
C VAL A 6 -4.95 17.79 -1.08
N LEU A 7 -5.97 17.09 -1.58
CA LEU A 7 -6.69 17.49 -2.78
C LEU A 7 -7.56 18.73 -2.60
N GLU A 8 -8.01 19.03 -1.38
CA GLU A 8 -8.73 20.28 -1.08
C GLU A 8 -7.90 21.53 -1.44
N VAL A 9 -6.58 21.47 -1.28
CA VAL A 9 -5.66 22.56 -1.68
C VAL A 9 -5.71 22.79 -3.19
N TYR A 10 -5.80 21.72 -3.97
CA TYR A 10 -5.96 21.76 -5.43
C TYR A 10 -7.34 22.28 -5.83
N PHE A 11 -8.42 21.76 -5.23
CA PHE A 11 -9.80 22.16 -5.54
C PHE A 11 -10.06 23.64 -5.26
N LYS A 12 -9.52 24.16 -4.14
CA LYS A 12 -9.59 25.59 -3.78
C LYS A 12 -8.66 26.48 -4.61
N GLY A 13 -7.97 25.92 -5.60
CA GLY A 13 -7.11 26.65 -6.51
C GLY A 13 -5.87 27.28 -5.89
N LYS A 14 -5.42 26.81 -4.72
CA LYS A 14 -4.17 27.27 -4.09
C LYS A 14 -2.93 26.82 -4.86
N VAL A 15 -3.05 25.73 -5.62
CA VAL A 15 -2.01 25.18 -6.50
C VAL A 15 -2.61 24.86 -7.87
N SER A 16 -1.77 24.90 -8.91
CA SER A 16 -2.17 24.57 -10.28
C SER A 16 -2.30 23.08 -10.52
N ASP A 17 -1.44 22.26 -9.90
CA ASP A 17 -1.43 20.80 -9.99
C ASP A 17 -0.83 20.17 -8.71
N ILE A 18 -1.16 18.92 -8.45
CA ILE A 18 -0.54 18.05 -7.44
C ILE A 18 -0.15 16.76 -8.14
N LYS A 19 1.11 16.34 -7.99
CA LYS A 19 1.60 15.04 -8.49
C LYS A 19 1.64 14.03 -7.36
N ILE A 20 0.91 12.93 -7.51
CA ILE A 20 0.90 11.83 -6.56
C ILE A 20 1.77 10.71 -7.11
N ILE A 21 2.76 10.27 -6.34
CA ILE A 21 3.64 9.15 -6.72
C ILE A 21 3.24 7.94 -5.87
N PRO A 22 2.63 6.90 -6.46
CA PRO A 22 2.32 5.66 -5.74
C PRO A 22 3.62 4.95 -5.37
N ILE A 23 3.83 4.68 -4.09
CA ILE A 23 4.96 3.89 -3.60
C ILE A 23 4.40 2.62 -2.97
N SER A 24 4.93 1.46 -3.39
CA SER A 24 4.64 0.17 -2.79
C SER A 24 5.90 -0.36 -2.13
N ILE A 25 5.78 -0.88 -0.90
CA ILE A 25 6.91 -1.47 -0.20
C ILE A 25 6.47 -2.82 0.37
N SER A 26 7.17 -3.88 -0.01
CA SER A 26 6.93 -5.24 0.46
C SER A 26 8.13 -5.72 1.27
N TYR A 27 7.89 -6.11 2.52
CA TYR A 27 8.90 -6.61 3.45
C TYR A 27 8.59 -8.07 3.80
N SER A 28 9.63 -8.89 3.97
CA SER A 28 9.44 -10.30 4.37
C SER A 28 8.97 -10.45 5.82
N ARG A 29 9.26 -9.46 6.68
CA ARG A 29 8.84 -9.42 8.08
C ARG A 29 8.03 -8.16 8.37
N ILE A 30 6.97 -8.31 9.16
CA ILE A 30 6.09 -7.19 9.58
C ILE A 30 6.86 -6.34 10.60
N LEU A 31 7.11 -5.07 10.27
CA LEU A 31 7.85 -4.11 11.12
C LEU A 31 7.25 -3.95 12.53
N GLU A 32 5.94 -4.16 12.68
CA GLU A 32 5.17 -3.90 13.90
C GLU A 32 4.71 -5.18 14.62
N GLU A 33 5.30 -6.34 14.32
CA GLU A 33 4.86 -7.65 14.83
C GLU A 33 4.58 -7.67 16.35
N LYS A 34 5.49 -7.07 17.15
CA LYS A 34 5.32 -6.98 18.62
C LYS A 34 4.18 -6.04 19.01
N LEU A 35 4.09 -4.86 18.41
CA LEU A 35 3.04 -3.89 18.71
C LEU A 35 1.66 -4.44 18.34
N TYR A 36 1.55 -5.07 17.16
CA TYR A 36 0.34 -5.72 16.71
C TYR A 36 -0.08 -6.87 17.64
N ALA A 37 0.88 -7.70 18.08
CA ALA A 37 0.60 -8.75 19.06
C ALA A 37 0.15 -8.17 20.41
N TYR A 38 0.79 -7.10 20.89
CA TYR A 38 0.39 -6.42 22.13
C TYR A 38 -1.02 -5.80 22.04
N GLU A 39 -1.37 -5.21 20.90
CA GLU A 39 -2.72 -4.71 20.64
C GLU A 39 -3.76 -5.82 20.65
N LEU A 40 -3.49 -6.96 19.98
CA LEU A 40 -4.37 -8.13 20.01
C LEU A 40 -4.53 -8.71 21.42
N LEU A 41 -3.52 -8.55 22.28
CA LEU A 41 -3.54 -8.95 23.69
C LEU A 41 -4.21 -7.89 24.60
N GLY A 42 -4.74 -6.80 24.04
CA GLY A 42 -5.44 -5.75 24.78
C GLY A 42 -4.54 -4.75 25.49
N VAL A 43 -3.23 -4.76 25.20
CA VAL A 43 -2.30 -3.76 25.72
C VAL A 43 -2.59 -2.42 25.03
N PRO A 44 -2.81 -1.33 25.78
CA PRO A 44 -3.15 -0.05 25.20
C PRO A 44 -2.03 0.47 24.30
N LYS A 45 -2.39 0.99 23.12
CA LYS A 45 -1.45 1.60 22.18
C LYS A 45 -0.59 2.65 22.90
N PRO A 46 0.75 2.59 22.79
CA PRO A 46 1.59 3.70 23.23
C PRO A 46 1.20 4.97 22.45
N LYS A 47 1.23 6.12 23.12
CA LYS A 47 0.93 7.42 22.49
C LYS A 47 1.82 7.59 21.25
N GLU A 48 1.21 7.87 20.10
CA GLU A 48 1.95 8.17 18.88
C GLU A 48 2.91 9.32 19.15
N SER A 49 4.21 9.06 18.95
CA SER A 49 5.24 10.09 19.08
C SER A 49 6.03 10.17 17.78
N THR A 50 6.30 11.39 17.34
CA THR A 50 7.23 11.68 16.24
C THR A 50 8.63 11.12 16.49
N TYR A 51 8.98 10.82 17.75
CA TYR A 51 10.19 10.10 18.13
C TYR A 51 10.22 8.64 17.61
N GLY A 52 9.06 7.99 17.48
CA GLY A 52 8.92 6.66 16.88
C GLY A 52 9.31 6.63 15.39
N LEU A 53 9.04 7.70 14.65
CA LEU A 53 9.43 7.83 13.23
C LEU A 53 10.96 7.94 13.07
N PHE A 54 11.65 8.60 14.01
CA PHE A 54 13.11 8.65 14.02
C PHE A 54 13.74 7.32 14.46
N LYS A 55 13.10 6.60 15.40
CA LYS A 55 13.55 5.26 15.83
C LYS A 55 13.29 4.20 14.77
N ALA A 56 12.31 4.39 13.89
CA ALA A 56 12.04 3.53 12.73
C ALA A 56 13.26 3.40 11.81
N ARG A 57 14.16 4.40 11.74
CA ARG A 57 15.43 4.25 11.03
C ARG A 57 16.27 3.09 11.55
N GLY A 58 16.37 2.92 12.88
CA GLY A 58 17.08 1.80 13.51
C GLY A 58 16.40 0.46 13.26
N VAL A 59 15.07 0.46 13.20
CA VAL A 59 14.26 -0.70 12.81
C VAL A 59 14.48 -1.04 11.34
N LEU A 60 14.77 -0.10 10.43
CA LEU A 60 15.16 -0.43 9.06
C LEU A 60 16.57 -1.10 8.94
N PHE A 61 17.36 -1.17 10.03
CA PHE A 61 18.71 -1.76 10.03
C PHE A 61 18.80 -3.18 10.62
N GLU A 62 17.71 -3.78 11.14
CA GLU A 62 17.75 -5.21 11.47
C GLU A 62 17.59 -6.07 10.19
N ASP A 63 17.82 -7.38 10.30
CA ASP A 63 17.66 -8.29 9.16
C ASP A 63 16.16 -8.59 8.94
N TYR A 64 15.50 -7.81 8.08
CA TYR A 64 14.09 -8.00 7.67
C TYR A 64 13.95 -8.94 6.46
N GLY A 65 15.04 -9.61 6.06
CA GLY A 65 15.14 -10.32 4.80
C GLY A 65 15.07 -9.36 3.61
N ASN A 66 14.39 -9.77 2.55
CA ASN A 66 14.27 -8.96 1.34
C ASN A 66 13.26 -7.82 1.51
N ILE A 67 13.67 -6.62 1.07
CA ILE A 67 12.83 -5.42 0.98
C ILE A 67 12.67 -5.06 -0.49
N HIS A 68 11.44 -5.04 -0.96
CA HIS A 68 11.09 -4.67 -2.33
C HIS A 68 10.41 -3.31 -2.32
N VAL A 69 11.02 -2.31 -2.98
CA VAL A 69 10.47 -0.96 -3.12
C VAL A 69 10.13 -0.72 -4.58
N HIS A 70 8.88 -0.37 -4.84
CA HIS A 70 8.44 0.06 -6.16
C HIS A 70 7.97 1.51 -6.12
N ILE A 71 8.54 2.33 -7.00
CA ILE A 71 8.15 3.73 -7.20
C ILE A 71 7.38 3.79 -8.53
N GLY A 72 6.08 4.05 -8.44
CA GLY A 72 5.21 4.16 -9.59
C GLY A 72 5.33 5.50 -10.30
N GLU A 73 4.66 5.60 -11.45
CA GLU A 73 4.58 6.84 -12.21
C GLU A 73 3.77 7.92 -11.48
N ALA A 74 4.17 9.18 -11.66
CA ALA A 74 3.48 10.31 -11.06
C ALA A 74 2.12 10.54 -11.73
N ILE A 75 1.05 10.55 -10.93
CA ILE A 75 -0.31 10.88 -11.35
C ILE A 75 -0.54 12.39 -11.14
N SER A 76 -0.71 13.13 -12.23
CA SER A 76 -1.09 14.55 -12.19
C SER A 76 -2.58 14.68 -11.88
N VAL A 77 -2.91 15.37 -10.80
CA VAL A 77 -4.30 15.61 -10.38
C VAL A 77 -5.01 16.54 -11.37
N SER A 78 -4.31 17.52 -11.96
CA SER A 78 -4.88 18.40 -12.98
C SER A 78 -5.32 17.62 -14.20
N SER A 79 -4.45 16.75 -14.72
CA SER A 79 -4.76 15.87 -15.86
C SER A 79 -5.86 14.87 -15.49
N PHE A 80 -5.85 14.35 -14.26
CA PHE A 80 -6.84 13.40 -13.79
C PHE A 80 -8.24 14.00 -13.57
N SER A 81 -8.32 15.30 -13.33
CA SER A 81 -9.57 16.04 -13.07
C SER A 81 -10.06 16.87 -14.25
N GLU A 82 -9.35 16.82 -15.37
CA GLU A 82 -9.65 17.57 -16.59
C GLU A 82 -11.07 17.29 -17.07
N ASN A 83 -11.85 18.36 -17.30
CA ASN A 83 -13.27 18.30 -17.69
C ASN A 83 -14.22 17.58 -16.71
N ILE A 84 -13.77 17.24 -15.49
CA ILE A 84 -14.62 16.58 -14.47
C ILE A 84 -15.04 17.56 -13.38
N ILE A 85 -14.14 18.44 -12.95
CA ILE A 85 -14.36 19.34 -11.80
C ILE A 85 -14.20 20.80 -12.23
N ASN A 86 -15.21 21.62 -11.96
CA ASN A 86 -15.09 23.07 -12.06
C ASN A 86 -14.58 23.65 -10.72
N ARG A 87 -13.34 24.12 -10.73
CA ARG A 87 -12.67 24.72 -9.57
C ARG A 87 -13.15 26.13 -9.24
N GLU A 88 -13.74 26.84 -10.21
CA GLU A 88 -14.19 28.24 -10.03
C GLU A 88 -15.29 28.38 -8.99
N ILE A 89 -16.04 27.30 -8.74
CA ILE A 89 -17.10 27.25 -7.71
C ILE A 89 -16.53 27.63 -6.33
N HIS A 90 -15.28 27.29 -6.04
CA HIS A 90 -14.63 27.62 -4.77
C HIS A 90 -14.21 29.08 -4.64
N ASN A 91 -14.23 29.86 -5.73
CA ASN A 91 -14.01 31.32 -5.68
C ASN A 91 -15.26 32.06 -5.16
N LEU A 92 -16.43 31.42 -5.21
CA LEU A 92 -17.71 32.00 -4.79
C LEU A 92 -17.96 31.83 -3.27
N LEU A 93 -17.14 31.03 -2.59
CA LEU A 93 -17.31 30.71 -1.17
C LEU A 93 -16.14 31.26 -0.32
N PRO A 94 -16.40 31.66 0.94
CA PRO A 94 -15.32 32.01 1.85
C PRO A 94 -14.35 30.84 2.07
N ARG A 95 -13.05 31.09 1.87
CA ARG A 95 -12.01 30.04 1.83
C ARG A 95 -11.83 29.22 3.13
N TYR A 96 -12.36 29.73 4.25
CA TYR A 96 -12.32 29.06 5.56
C TYR A 96 -13.35 27.93 5.69
N ILE A 97 -14.36 27.89 4.82
CA ILE A 97 -15.33 26.80 4.79
C ILE A 97 -14.69 25.63 4.04
N SER A 98 -14.57 24.48 4.72
CA SER A 98 -14.20 23.23 4.06
C SER A 98 -15.48 22.56 3.57
N SER A 99 -15.67 22.53 2.26
CA SER A 99 -16.78 21.80 1.64
C SER A 99 -16.27 21.14 0.37
N VAL A 100 -16.08 19.83 0.44
CA VAL A 100 -15.82 18.99 -0.74
C VAL A 100 -17.17 18.61 -1.33
N SER A 101 -17.41 19.01 -2.57
CA SER A 101 -18.65 18.69 -3.30
C SER A 101 -18.76 17.18 -3.58
N LEU A 102 -19.96 16.69 -3.88
CA LEU A 102 -20.16 15.28 -4.25
C LEU A 102 -19.34 14.87 -5.49
N GLY A 103 -19.15 15.78 -6.44
CA GLY A 103 -18.31 15.54 -7.62
C GLY A 103 -16.85 15.34 -7.24
N GLU A 104 -16.33 16.19 -6.35
CA GLU A 104 -14.96 16.10 -5.85
C GLU A 104 -14.75 14.86 -4.99
N GLN A 105 -15.73 14.47 -4.15
CA GLN A 105 -15.69 13.22 -3.40
C GLN A 105 -15.59 12.01 -4.33
N LYS A 106 -16.37 11.98 -5.42
CA LYS A 106 -16.27 10.92 -6.44
C LYS A 106 -14.91 10.90 -7.13
N LEU A 107 -14.34 12.07 -7.42
CA LEU A 107 -13.00 12.15 -8.02
C LEU A 107 -11.92 11.66 -7.05
N ILE A 108 -11.96 12.09 -5.79
CA ILE A 108 -11.06 11.60 -4.73
C ILE A 108 -11.14 10.07 -4.65
N MET A 109 -12.36 9.51 -4.65
CA MET A 109 -12.58 8.08 -4.62
C MET A 109 -11.94 7.39 -5.83
N ARG A 110 -12.20 7.89 -7.05
CA ARG A 110 -11.64 7.32 -8.28
C ARG A 110 -10.12 7.37 -8.29
N LEU A 111 -9.52 8.49 -7.86
CA LEU A 111 -8.08 8.63 -7.75
C LEU A 111 -7.50 7.66 -6.71
N SER A 112 -8.17 7.49 -5.57
CA SER A 112 -7.73 6.56 -4.53
C SER A 112 -7.71 5.12 -5.03
N TYR A 113 -8.71 4.70 -5.80
CA TYR A 113 -8.70 3.39 -6.43
C TYR A 113 -7.56 3.23 -7.42
N GLN A 114 -7.26 4.26 -8.23
CA GLN A 114 -6.13 4.19 -9.16
C GLN A 114 -4.78 4.07 -8.43
N ILE A 115 -4.56 4.87 -7.38
CA ILE A 115 -3.35 4.78 -6.55
C ILE A 115 -3.21 3.36 -5.98
N LEU A 116 -4.31 2.81 -5.43
CA LEU A 116 -4.34 1.49 -4.83
C LEU A 116 -4.02 0.40 -5.86
N LEU A 117 -4.63 0.45 -7.05
CA LEU A 117 -4.34 -0.50 -8.13
C LEU A 117 -2.88 -0.41 -8.59
N CYS A 118 -2.33 0.81 -8.72
CA CYS A 118 -0.91 1.00 -9.03
C CYS A 118 -0.01 0.35 -7.97
N GLN A 119 -0.32 0.51 -6.69
CA GLN A 119 0.47 -0.10 -5.60
C GLN A 119 0.34 -1.63 -5.58
N GLN A 120 -0.86 -2.16 -5.77
CA GLN A 120 -1.14 -3.59 -5.78
C GLN A 120 -0.48 -4.32 -6.97
N LYS A 121 -0.43 -3.68 -8.14
CA LYS A 121 0.18 -4.26 -9.34
C LYS A 121 1.63 -4.69 -9.12
N TYR A 122 2.37 -3.96 -8.28
CA TYR A 122 3.79 -4.22 -8.00
C TYR A 122 4.01 -4.82 -6.60
N PHE A 123 2.98 -5.40 -6.01
CA PHE A 123 3.10 -6.06 -4.72
C PHE A 123 3.83 -7.39 -4.88
N VAL A 124 4.80 -7.65 -3.99
CA VAL A 124 5.61 -8.87 -4.04
C VAL A 124 5.01 -9.92 -3.12
N VAL A 125 4.78 -11.12 -3.66
CA VAL A 125 4.34 -12.28 -2.89
C VAL A 125 5.57 -13.09 -2.47
N SER A 126 5.82 -13.16 -1.17
CA SER A 126 6.93 -13.94 -0.62
C SER A 126 6.56 -15.41 -0.46
N PRO A 127 7.54 -16.34 -0.42
CA PRO A 127 7.28 -17.76 -0.20
C PRO A 127 6.66 -17.98 1.18
N TRP A 128 7.06 -17.17 2.17
CA TRP A 128 6.54 -17.18 3.52
C TRP A 128 5.03 -16.95 3.56
N SER A 129 4.53 -15.97 2.79
CA SER A 129 3.09 -15.69 2.73
C SER A 129 2.30 -16.86 2.15
N MET A 130 2.86 -17.56 1.15
CA MET A 130 2.24 -18.75 0.56
C MET A 130 2.24 -19.95 1.52
N ILE A 131 3.37 -20.18 2.20
CA ILE A 131 3.48 -21.23 3.23
C ILE A 131 2.47 -20.96 4.35
N ALA A 132 2.40 -19.74 4.86
CA ALA A 132 1.44 -19.35 5.89
C ALA A 132 0.00 -19.54 5.42
N ALA A 133 -0.34 -19.16 4.18
CA ALA A 133 -1.67 -19.36 3.61
C ALA A 133 -2.06 -20.85 3.54
N VAL A 134 -1.12 -21.74 3.19
CA VAL A 134 -1.35 -23.19 3.18
C VAL A 134 -1.49 -23.73 4.60
N LEU A 135 -0.63 -23.32 5.54
CA LEU A 135 -0.70 -23.77 6.93
C LEU A 135 -2.00 -23.33 7.61
N MET A 136 -2.47 -22.10 7.36
CA MET A 136 -3.75 -21.61 7.91
C MET A 136 -4.97 -22.41 7.43
N GLN A 137 -4.90 -23.00 6.23
CA GLN A 137 -5.94 -23.89 5.72
C GLN A 137 -5.89 -25.30 6.34
N ASN A 138 -4.73 -25.73 6.83
CA ASN A 138 -4.49 -27.07 7.37
C ASN A 138 -4.19 -27.01 8.88
N LYS A 139 -5.15 -26.51 9.68
CA LYS A 139 -4.98 -26.29 11.13
C LYS A 139 -4.69 -27.57 11.93
N GLU A 140 -5.13 -28.73 11.44
CA GLU A 140 -4.88 -30.04 12.07
C GLU A 140 -3.48 -30.58 11.78
N GLY A 141 -2.68 -29.85 11.00
CA GLY A 141 -1.36 -30.25 10.57
C GLY A 141 -1.35 -30.75 9.12
N ILE A 142 -0.15 -30.74 8.53
CA ILE A 142 0.09 -31.16 7.15
C ILE A 142 1.46 -31.83 7.08
N SER A 143 1.58 -32.91 6.31
CA SER A 143 2.89 -33.52 6.07
C SER A 143 3.76 -32.58 5.24
N PHE A 144 5.07 -32.57 5.50
CA PHE A 144 6.01 -31.71 4.77
C PHE A 144 5.93 -31.90 3.24
N LYS A 145 5.83 -33.15 2.78
CA LYS A 145 5.69 -33.47 1.35
C LYS A 145 4.43 -32.85 0.72
N GLN A 146 3.33 -32.84 1.46
CA GLN A 146 2.07 -32.26 0.98
C GLN A 146 2.09 -30.73 1.05
N LEU A 147 2.72 -30.16 2.07
CA LEU A 147 2.96 -28.72 2.18
C LEU A 147 3.72 -28.20 0.96
N VAL A 148 4.85 -28.82 0.62
CA VAL A 148 5.66 -28.45 -0.55
C VAL A 148 4.81 -28.50 -1.82
N LYS A 149 4.07 -29.60 -2.04
CA LYS A 149 3.21 -29.74 -3.22
C LYS A 149 2.12 -28.66 -3.31
N GLN A 150 1.48 -28.30 -2.20
CA GLN A 150 0.44 -27.27 -2.17
C GLN A 150 1.01 -25.86 -2.37
N VAL A 151 2.17 -25.56 -1.77
CA VAL A 151 2.84 -24.27 -1.95
C VAL A 151 3.34 -24.11 -3.39
N GLU A 152 3.95 -25.15 -3.98
CA GLU A 152 4.34 -25.13 -5.40
C GLU A 152 3.14 -24.94 -6.33
N TRP A 153 2.01 -25.60 -6.03
CA TRP A 153 0.78 -25.39 -6.77
C TRP A 153 0.30 -23.93 -6.66
N LEU A 154 0.28 -23.37 -5.45
CA LEU A 154 -0.13 -22.00 -5.19
C LEU A 154 0.79 -20.98 -5.87
N LYS A 155 2.12 -21.23 -5.85
CA LYS A 155 3.11 -20.46 -6.60
C LYS A 155 2.75 -20.40 -8.08
N ARG A 156 2.47 -21.55 -8.71
CA ARG A 156 2.10 -21.60 -10.13
C ARG A 156 0.81 -20.84 -10.42
N GLN A 157 -0.21 -20.95 -9.56
CA GLN A 157 -1.45 -20.19 -9.74
C GLN A 157 -1.22 -18.69 -9.62
N ALA A 158 -0.45 -18.25 -8.61
CA ALA A 158 -0.11 -16.85 -8.44
C ALA A 158 0.66 -16.30 -9.65
N SER A 159 1.64 -17.03 -10.18
CA SER A 159 2.35 -16.64 -11.41
C SER A 159 1.42 -16.53 -12.61
N ASN A 160 0.50 -17.48 -12.80
CA ASN A 160 -0.47 -17.45 -13.90
C ASN A 160 -1.43 -16.25 -13.83
N LEU A 161 -1.69 -15.75 -12.62
CA LEU A 161 -2.50 -14.56 -12.37
C LEU A 161 -1.68 -13.25 -12.47
N GLY A 162 -0.40 -13.33 -12.81
CA GLY A 162 0.48 -12.16 -12.97
C GLY A 162 1.05 -11.61 -11.67
N ALA A 163 1.02 -12.38 -10.58
CA ALA A 163 1.66 -11.96 -9.33
C ALA A 163 3.19 -11.97 -9.47
N TYR A 164 3.84 -10.94 -8.94
CA TYR A 164 5.29 -10.91 -8.80
C TYR A 164 5.69 -11.71 -7.55
N ILE A 165 6.42 -12.81 -7.75
CA ILE A 165 6.79 -13.75 -6.68
C ILE A 165 8.30 -13.67 -6.47
N ASP A 166 8.73 -13.30 -5.27
CA ASP A 166 10.12 -13.41 -4.86
C ASP A 166 10.36 -14.85 -4.38
N TRP A 167 11.09 -15.66 -5.16
CA TRP A 167 11.32 -17.07 -4.83
C TRP A 167 12.83 -17.37 -4.76
N PRO A 168 13.33 -17.90 -3.63
CA PRO A 168 14.76 -18.14 -3.45
C PRO A 168 15.29 -19.13 -4.48
N GLY A 169 16.45 -18.81 -5.07
CA GLY A 169 17.08 -19.62 -6.12
C GLY A 169 16.61 -19.34 -7.54
N MET A 170 15.70 -18.37 -7.76
CA MET A 170 15.38 -17.81 -9.09
C MET A 170 16.28 -16.62 -9.44
N GLU A 171 17.44 -16.48 -8.80
CA GLU A 171 18.51 -15.54 -9.16
C GLU A 171 19.17 -16.00 -10.48
N ASN A 172 18.42 -15.97 -11.57
CA ASN A 172 18.87 -16.04 -12.95
C ASN A 172 17.63 -15.84 -13.82
N PHE A 173 17.29 -14.59 -14.13
CA PHE A 173 17.07 -14.07 -15.48
C PHE A 173 16.83 -12.55 -15.36
N SER A 174 17.72 -11.82 -16.01
CA SER A 174 18.07 -10.43 -15.80
C SER A 174 17.35 -9.44 -16.73
N PHE A 175 17.42 -8.17 -16.31
CA PHE A 175 17.17 -6.88 -16.99
C PHE A 175 15.75 -6.31 -16.95
#